data_AF-A0A9X8W0A5-F1
#
_entry.id   AF-A0A9X8W0A5-F1
#
_cell.length_a   1.000
_cell.length_b   1.000
_cell.length_c   1.000
_cell.angle_alpha   90.00
_cell.angle_beta   90.00
_cell.angle_gamma   90.00
#
_symmetry.space_group_name_H-M   'P 1'
#
loop_
_entity.id
_entity.type
_entity.pdbx_description
1 polymer ?
#
loop_
_entity_poly.entity_id
_entity_poly.type
_entity_poly.pdbx_seq_one_letter_code
_entity_poly.pdbx_strand_id
1 'polypeptide(L)'
;MNINEKIRLYREEHKLSQEEMADKLSMSTRGYAKIERGETRVNFERLEQILGIFNIDIYELLNYGEKGKVYISTGDNNSNTNSNIFLGGNDNTEKLTLMLSHKDEIIKYKDDIIQAQQKEITLLRNLIEDAKE
;
A
#
# COMPACT_ATOMS: atom_id res chain seq x y z
N MET A 1 -10.58 -1.16 5.05
CA MET A 1 -11.47 -2.33 5.26
C MET A 1 -11.39 -2.73 6.72
N ASN A 2 -12.53 -2.94 7.36
CA ASN A 2 -12.58 -3.35 8.76
C ASN A 2 -12.46 -4.89 8.88
N ILE A 3 -12.09 -5.39 10.07
CA ILE A 3 -11.91 -6.83 10.33
C ILE A 3 -13.15 -7.64 9.93
N ASN A 4 -14.36 -7.16 10.24
CA ASN A 4 -15.60 -7.83 9.89
C ASN A 4 -15.82 -7.97 8.37
N GLU A 5 -15.44 -6.96 7.60
CA GLU A 5 -15.52 -7.01 6.14
C GLU A 5 -14.53 -8.02 5.58
N LYS A 6 -13.32 -8.08 6.15
CA LYS A 6 -12.29 -9.03 5.73
C LYS A 6 -12.71 -10.48 6.04
N ILE A 7 -13.27 -10.75 7.21
CA ILE A 7 -13.83 -12.05 7.58
C ILE A 7 -14.90 -12.48 6.57
N ARG A 8 -15.81 -11.57 6.20
CA ARG A 8 -16.84 -11.83 5.20
C ARG A 8 -16.24 -12.21 3.84
N LEU A 9 -15.23 -11.47 3.38
CA LEU A 9 -14.61 -11.72 2.09
C LEU A 9 -13.86 -13.05 2.06
N TYR A 10 -13.11 -13.38 3.12
CA TYR A 10 -12.51 -14.71 3.27
C TYR A 10 -13.55 -15.82 3.22
N ARG A 11 -14.70 -15.64 3.91
CA ARG A 11 -15.80 -16.60 3.85
C ARG A 11 -16.30 -16.79 2.42
N GLU A 12 -16.55 -15.70 1.70
CA GLU A 12 -17.05 -15.73 0.32
C GLU A 12 -16.04 -16.37 -0.65
N GLU A 13 -14.75 -16.10 -0.48
CA GLU A 13 -13.65 -16.70 -1.24
C GLU A 13 -13.56 -18.21 -1.03
N HIS A 14 -13.76 -18.66 0.21
CA HIS A 14 -13.83 -20.08 0.57
C HIS A 14 -15.18 -20.74 0.22
N LYS A 15 -16.11 -19.99 -0.41
CA LYS A 15 -17.45 -20.44 -0.81
C LYS A 15 -18.28 -21.01 0.33
N LEU A 16 -18.04 -20.54 1.55
CA LEU A 16 -18.80 -20.94 2.73
C LEU A 16 -20.03 -20.05 2.90
N SER A 17 -21.16 -20.66 3.24
CA SER A 17 -22.35 -19.95 3.69
C SER A 17 -22.16 -19.41 5.11
N GLN A 18 -23.01 -18.45 5.51
CA GLN A 18 -23.03 -17.97 6.89
C GLN A 18 -23.45 -19.07 7.88
N GLU A 19 -24.25 -20.04 7.44
CA GLU A 19 -24.69 -21.18 8.23
C GLU A 19 -23.51 -22.14 8.48
N GLU A 20 -22.78 -22.53 7.43
CA GLU A 20 -21.60 -23.40 7.56
C GLU A 20 -20.52 -22.77 8.44
N MET A 21 -20.29 -21.45 8.35
CA MET A 21 -19.36 -20.76 9.24
C MET A 21 -19.85 -20.74 10.69
N ALA A 22 -21.14 -20.51 10.90
CA ALA A 22 -21.73 -20.51 12.23
C ALA A 22 -21.66 -21.90 12.88
N ASP A 23 -21.90 -22.96 12.12
CA ASP A 23 -21.77 -24.35 12.56
C ASP A 23 -20.33 -24.68 12.95
N LYS A 24 -19.34 -24.33 12.11
CA LYS A 24 -17.91 -24.51 12.41
C LYS A 24 -17.47 -23.77 13.66
N LEU A 25 -18.09 -22.63 13.95
CA LEU A 25 -17.83 -21.81 15.14
C LEU A 25 -18.72 -22.21 16.33
N SER A 26 -19.59 -23.22 16.20
CA SER A 26 -20.55 -23.60 17.25
C SER A 26 -21.36 -22.39 17.76
N MET A 27 -21.90 -21.58 16.85
CA MET A 27 -22.70 -20.40 17.17
C MET A 27 -23.93 -20.28 16.26
N SER A 28 -24.86 -19.38 16.59
CA SER A 28 -26.02 -19.16 15.71
C SER A 28 -25.65 -18.41 14.43
N THR A 29 -26.27 -18.77 13.31
CA THR A 29 -26.15 -18.08 12.02
C THR A 29 -26.42 -16.58 12.14
N ARG A 30 -27.43 -16.21 12.93
CA ARG A 30 -27.75 -14.80 13.22
C ARG A 30 -26.62 -14.09 13.96
N GLY A 31 -25.97 -14.76 14.91
CA GLY A 31 -24.82 -14.24 15.63
C GLY A 31 -23.62 -14.02 14.71
N TYR A 32 -23.32 -14.98 13.84
CA TYR A 32 -22.23 -14.86 12.86
C TYR A 32 -22.52 -13.72 11.86
N ALA A 33 -23.75 -13.59 11.38
CA ALA A 33 -24.13 -12.50 10.48
C ALA A 33 -23.97 -11.10 11.13
N LYS A 34 -24.16 -10.97 12.46
CA LYS A 34 -23.88 -9.72 13.20
C LYS A 34 -22.40 -9.38 13.23
N ILE A 35 -21.53 -10.39 13.29
CA ILE A 35 -20.08 -10.21 13.21
C ILE A 35 -19.73 -9.60 11.87
N GLU A 36 -20.17 -10.19 10.75
CA GLU A 36 -19.85 -9.69 9.40
C GLU A 36 -20.36 -8.25 9.16
N ARG A 37 -21.52 -7.90 9.74
CA ARG A 37 -22.06 -6.53 9.68
C ARG A 37 -21.37 -5.54 10.63
N GLY A 38 -20.51 -6.00 11.53
CA GLY A 38 -19.84 -5.16 12.52
C GLY A 38 -20.73 -4.72 13.69
N GLU A 39 -21.92 -5.30 13.83
CA GLU A 39 -22.86 -5.04 14.94
C GLU A 39 -22.40 -5.68 16.26
N THR A 40 -21.52 -6.68 16.19
CA THR A 40 -20.94 -7.35 17.35
C THR A 40 -19.43 -7.43 17.17
N ARG A 41 -18.69 -6.96 18.18
CA ARG A 41 -17.23 -7.08 18.19
C ARG A 41 -16.84 -8.54 18.37
N VAL A 42 -15.98 -9.03 17.48
CA VAL A 42 -15.30 -10.31 17.65
C VAL A 42 -14.24 -10.16 18.74
N ASN A 43 -14.24 -11.08 19.70
CA ASN A 43 -13.18 -11.19 20.69
C ASN A 43 -11.99 -11.98 20.12
N PHE A 44 -10.86 -11.95 20.81
CA PHE A 44 -9.63 -12.58 20.32
C PHE A 44 -9.78 -14.10 20.10
N GLU A 45 -10.36 -14.82 21.06
CA GLU A 45 -10.59 -16.27 20.96
C GLU A 45 -11.46 -16.64 19.74
N ARG A 46 -12.52 -15.87 19.48
CA ARG A 46 -13.36 -16.09 18.31
C ARG A 46 -12.62 -15.78 17.01
N LEU A 47 -11.77 -14.76 17.03
CA LEU A 47 -10.93 -14.42 15.90
C LEU A 47 -9.97 -15.57 15.57
N GLU A 48 -9.27 -16.13 16.57
CA GLU A 48 -8.38 -17.28 16.39
C GLU A 48 -9.10 -18.49 15.78
N GLN A 49 -10.33 -18.79 16.23
CA GLN A 49 -11.13 -19.84 15.63
C GLN A 49 -11.46 -19.58 14.16
N ILE A 50 -11.82 -18.33 13.82
CA ILE A 50 -12.09 -17.93 12.43
C ILE A 50 -10.84 -18.08 11.57
N LEU A 51 -9.68 -17.60 12.05
CA LEU A 51 -8.39 -17.75 11.38
C LEU A 51 -8.05 -19.23 11.15
N GLY A 52 -8.30 -20.08 12.16
CA GLY A 52 -8.10 -21.52 12.08
C GLY A 52 -9.00 -22.22 11.04
N ILE A 53 -10.23 -21.74 10.83
CA ILE A 53 -11.11 -22.27 9.77
C ILE A 53 -10.54 -21.98 8.39
N PHE A 54 -9.98 -20.79 8.18
CA PHE A 54 -9.36 -20.39 6.91
C PHE A 54 -7.92 -20.87 6.76
N ASN A 55 -7.31 -21.39 7.83
CA ASN A 55 -5.89 -21.76 7.89
C ASN A 55 -4.96 -20.58 7.50
N ILE A 56 -5.28 -19.39 8.02
CA ILE A 56 -4.52 -18.16 7.78
C ILE A 56 -4.00 -17.59 9.10
N ASP A 57 -2.97 -16.74 9.03
CA ASP A 57 -2.47 -15.99 10.17
C ASP A 57 -3.21 -14.64 10.31
N ILE A 58 -3.19 -14.03 11.50
CA ILE A 58 -3.75 -12.70 11.77
C ILE A 58 -3.13 -11.65 10.84
N TYR A 59 -1.85 -11.77 10.52
CA TYR A 59 -1.19 -10.88 9.58
C TYR A 59 -1.80 -10.97 8.17
N GLU A 60 -2.17 -12.16 7.72
CA GLU A 60 -2.81 -12.35 6.42
C GLU A 60 -4.18 -11.67 6.40
N LEU A 61 -5.00 -11.91 7.43
CA LEU A 61 -6.28 -11.24 7.61
C LEU A 61 -6.11 -9.71 7.65
N LEU A 62 -5.10 -9.20 8.35
CA LEU A 62 -4.87 -7.76 8.47
C LEU A 62 -4.37 -7.11 7.16
N ASN A 63 -3.74 -7.85 6.26
CA ASN A 63 -3.27 -7.32 4.98
C ASN A 63 -4.23 -7.58 3.82
N TYR A 64 -5.29 -8.36 4.02
CA TYR A 64 -6.27 -8.64 2.98
C TYR A 64 -6.86 -7.36 2.38
N GLY A 65 -6.79 -7.25 1.05
CA GLY A 65 -7.24 -6.09 0.27
C GLY A 65 -6.27 -4.90 0.27
N GLU A 66 -5.15 -4.96 0.99
CA GLU A 66 -4.11 -3.92 0.92
C GLU A 66 -3.14 -4.22 -0.24
N LYS A 67 -3.25 -3.44 -1.33
CA LYS A 67 -2.36 -3.57 -2.49
C LYS A 67 -0.92 -3.19 -2.12
N GLY A 68 0.06 -3.94 -2.63
CA GLY A 68 1.49 -3.62 -2.55
C GLY A 68 2.24 -4.20 -1.34
N LYS A 69 1.62 -5.08 -0.54
CA LYS A 69 2.26 -5.72 0.60
C LYS A 69 2.38 -7.24 0.37
N VAL A 70 3.54 -7.70 -0.08
CA VAL A 70 3.87 -9.12 -0.17
C VAL A 70 4.68 -9.49 1.08
N TYR A 71 4.18 -10.45 1.84
CA TYR A 71 4.90 -11.03 2.97
C TYR A 71 5.44 -12.38 2.53
N ILE A 72 6.76 -12.51 2.49
CA ILE A 72 7.43 -13.79 2.25
C ILE A 72 7.79 -14.36 3.62
N SER A 73 7.12 -15.44 4.01
CA SER A 73 7.57 -16.28 5.11
C SER A 73 8.59 -17.27 4.55
N THR A 74 9.88 -17.03 4.81
CA THR A 74 10.92 -18.02 4.52
C THR A 74 10.96 -19.02 5.67
N GLY A 75 10.13 -20.05 5.58
CA GLY A 75 10.09 -21.14 6.55
C GLY A 75 11.23 -22.13 6.33
N ASP A 76 12.44 -21.80 6.79
CA ASP A 76 13.47 -22.81 7.01
C ASP A 76 13.24 -23.45 8.39
N ASN A 77 12.85 -24.72 8.41
CA ASN A 77 12.43 -25.50 9.58
C ASN A 77 13.51 -25.70 10.67
N ASN A 78 14.61 -24.93 10.70
CA ASN A 78 15.73 -25.15 11.63
C ASN A 78 16.49 -23.90 12.07
N SER A 79 15.90 -22.70 12.02
CA SER A 79 16.48 -21.54 12.70
C SER A 79 15.40 -20.75 13.41
N ASN A 80 15.59 -20.51 14.70
CA ASN A 80 14.65 -19.83 15.60
C ASN A 80 14.60 -18.30 15.35
N THR A 81 14.72 -17.91 14.10
CA THR A 81 14.80 -16.53 13.62
C THR A 81 13.73 -16.34 12.56
N ASN A 82 12.51 -16.02 12.99
CA ASN A 82 11.46 -15.51 12.12
C ASN A 82 11.87 -14.11 11.64
N SER A 83 12.74 -14.04 10.63
CA SER A 83 13.09 -12.79 9.97
C SER A 83 11.98 -12.40 9.01
N ASN A 84 11.04 -11.58 9.49
CA ASN A 84 10.01 -10.99 8.64
C ASN A 84 10.65 -9.90 7.76
N ILE A 85 10.88 -10.20 6.48
CA ILE A 85 11.40 -9.22 5.52
C ILE A 85 10.22 -8.47 4.90
N PHE A 86 10.16 -7.16 5.13
CA PHE A 86 9.21 -6.25 4.50
C PHE A 86 9.65 -5.96 3.06
N LEU A 87 8.99 -6.58 2.08
CA LEU A 87 9.18 -6.29 0.65
C LEU A 87 7.91 -5.63 0.10
N GLY A 88 7.66 -4.42 0.58
CA GLY A 88 6.64 -3.54 0.00
C GLY A 88 7.30 -2.52 -0.91
N GLY A 89 7.22 -2.75 -2.23
CA GLY A 89 7.49 -1.70 -3.20
C GLY A 89 6.45 -0.61 -3.01
N ASN A 90 6.86 0.54 -2.47
CA ASN A 90 6.01 1.71 -2.48
C ASN A 90 5.89 2.14 -3.96
N ASP A 91 4.80 1.79 -4.65
CA ASP A 91 4.48 2.29 -5.99
C ASP A 91 4.56 3.84 -6.05
N ASN A 92 4.30 4.48 -4.92
CA ASN A 92 4.45 5.92 -4.72
C ASN A 92 5.90 6.39 -4.80
N THR A 93 6.87 5.58 -4.37
CA THR A 93 8.30 5.91 -4.41
C THR A 93 8.80 5.96 -5.85
N GLU A 94 8.48 4.97 -6.68
CA GLU A 94 8.88 4.99 -8.11
C GLU A 94 8.26 6.17 -8.86
N LYS A 95 6.96 6.43 -8.63
CA LYS A 95 6.28 7.59 -9.20
C LYS A 95 6.90 8.91 -8.73
N LEU A 96 7.30 8.99 -7.47
CA LEU A 96 7.96 10.16 -6.90
C LEU A 96 9.35 10.36 -7.51
N THR A 97 10.13 9.28 -7.66
CA THR A 97 11.45 9.31 -8.32
C THR A 97 11.35 9.78 -9.77
N LEU A 98 10.40 9.27 -10.53
CA LEU A 98 10.17 9.71 -11.91
C LEU A 98 9.73 11.19 -11.99
N MET A 99 8.92 11.64 -11.04
CA MET A 99 8.52 13.05 -10.98
C MET A 99 9.69 13.97 -10.63
N LEU A 100 10.62 13.51 -9.78
CA LEU A 100 11.84 14.25 -9.46
C LEU A 100 12.76 14.35 -10.68
N SER A 101 13.01 13.24 -11.40
CA SER A 101 13.86 13.27 -12.60
C SER A 101 13.31 14.23 -13.67
N HIS A 102 12.00 14.23 -13.89
CA HIS A 102 11.38 15.15 -14.84
C HIS A 102 11.46 16.61 -14.37
N LYS A 103 11.38 16.87 -13.06
CA LYS A 103 11.60 18.22 -12.51
C LYS A 103 13.04 18.68 -12.73
N ASP A 104 14.03 17.81 -12.56
CA ASP A 104 15.43 18.14 -12.79
C ASP A 104 15.71 18.50 -14.26
N GLU A 105 15.11 17.77 -15.20
CA GLU A 105 15.18 18.09 -16.64
C GLU A 105 14.58 19.47 -16.96
N ILE A 106 13.41 19.78 -16.38
CA ILE A 106 12.76 21.08 -16.56
C ILE A 106 13.61 22.21 -15.98
N ILE A 107 14.24 22.00 -14.81
CA ILE A 107 15.12 22.98 -14.19
C ILE A 107 16.31 23.25 -15.12
N LYS A 108 16.96 22.20 -15.62
CA LYS A 108 18.08 22.34 -16.57
C LYS A 108 17.68 23.13 -17.81
N TYR A 109 16.54 22.80 -18.42
CA TYR A 109 16.05 23.52 -19.59
C TYR A 109 15.79 25.01 -19.31
N LYS A 110 15.25 25.32 -18.13
CA LYS A 110 15.02 26.71 -17.71
C LYS A 110 16.34 27.46 -17.49
N ASP A 111 17.33 26.81 -16.89
CA ASP A 111 18.66 27.42 -16.69
C ASP A 111 19.36 27.73 -18.01
N ASP A 112 19.23 26.84 -19.01
CA ASP A 112 19.76 27.06 -20.36
C ASP A 112 19.10 28.27 -21.04
N ILE A 113 17.77 28.42 -20.90
CA ILE A 113 17.05 29.60 -21.41
C ILE A 113 17.51 30.87 -20.70
N ILE A 114 17.62 30.82 -19.37
CA ILE A 114 18.06 31.97 -18.58
C ILE A 114 19.46 32.42 -19.00
N GLN A 115 20.39 31.49 -19.22
CA GLN A 115 21.72 31.82 -19.74
C GLN A 115 21.68 32.45 -21.12
N ALA A 116 20.85 31.92 -22.03
CA ALA A 116 20.70 32.48 -23.37
C ALA A 116 20.19 33.92 -23.32
N GLN A 117 19.15 34.17 -22.53
CA GLN A 117 18.58 35.51 -22.33
C GLN A 117 19.59 36.47 -21.68
N GLN A 118 20.37 36.00 -20.71
CA GLN A 118 21.42 36.80 -20.07
C GLN A 118 22.51 37.23 -21.08
N LYS A 119 22.94 36.32 -21.96
CA LYS A 119 23.91 36.65 -23.02
C LYS A 119 23.38 37.71 -23.97
N GLU A 120 22.11 37.59 -24.37
CA GLU A 120 21.46 38.56 -25.26
C GLU A 120 21.32 39.94 -24.59
N ILE A 121 20.91 39.98 -23.31
CA ILE A 121 20.86 41.22 -22.54
C ILE A 121 22.25 41.87 -22.45
N THR A 122 23.31 41.10 -22.22
CA THR A 122 24.68 41.63 -22.19
C THR A 122 25.09 42.21 -23.53
N LEU A 123 24.80 41.51 -24.64
CA LEU A 123 25.10 42.01 -25.98
C LEU A 123 24.38 43.34 -26.26
N LEU A 124 23.08 43.40 -25.95
CA LEU A 124 22.27 44.61 -26.12
C LEU A 124 22.79 45.77 -25.27
N ARG A 125 23.23 45.50 -24.03
CA ARG A 125 23.82 46.52 -23.15
C ARG A 125 25.11 47.09 -23.74
N ASN A 126 26.00 46.23 -24.24
CA ASN A 126 27.26 46.67 -24.86
C ASN A 126 26.98 47.53 -26.11
N LEU A 127 26.05 47.11 -26.98
CA LEU A 127 25.67 47.89 -28.17
C LEU A 127 25.10 49.27 -27.82
N ILE A 128 24.34 49.38 -26.73
CA ILE A 128 23.83 50.67 -26.25
C ILE A 128 24.96 51.54 -25.70
N GLU A 129 25.98 50.95 -25.11
CA GLU A 129 27.15 51.66 -24.58
C GLU A 129 28.03 52.20 -25.71
N ASP A 130 28.34 51.37 -26.71
CA ASP A 130 29.07 51.75 -27.91
C ASP A 130 28.35 52.83 -28.73
N ALA A 131 27.01 52.86 -28.71
CA ALA A 131 26.21 53.86 -29.43
C ALA A 131 26.11 55.21 -28.69
N LYS A 132 26.64 55.32 -27.47
CA LYS A 132 26.67 56.57 -26.68
C LYS A 132 28.01 57.31 -26.76
N GLU A 133 29.07 56.67 -27.24
CA GLU A 133 30.34 57.31 -27.63
C GLU A 133 30.25 57.96 -29.02
#